data_AF-A0AAE0JXW2-F1
#
_entry.id   AF-A0AAE0JXW2-F1
#
_cell.length_a   1.000
_cell.length_b   1.000
_cell.length_c   1.000
_cell.angle_alpha   90.00
_cell.angle_beta   90.00
_cell.angle_gamma   90.00
#
_symmetry.space_group_name_H-M   'P 1'
#
loop_
_entity.id
_entity.type
_entity.pdbx_description
1 polymer ?
#
loop_
_entity_poly.entity_id
_entity_poly.type
_entity_poly.pdbx_seq_one_letter_code
_entity_poly.pdbx_strand_id
1 'polypeptide(L)'
;MSLGRAAFFRSHALQETILGGWIQQLGPRCLHGPCCRPGAHSEVLAEMVPLLSIYYPDFIAANQEDRADNLIPGSKASTGHVEHIRKDIRDFKAAHNLDKVIVQWTANTERYAEILPGVNDTTENLLKAIAEGHEEVSPSTVFAIACIPEGSSFINCSPQNTFVPGAIELSEQHGTFIGGDDVKSGQTKMKSALVDFLINAGIKLTSIASYNPASSLPRLPATTTLATTTART
;
A
#
# COMPACT_ATOMS: atom_id res chain seq x y z
N MET A 1 3.27 45.67 -5.60
CA MET A 1 2.90 45.00 -4.34
C MET A 1 1.44 44.60 -4.43
N SER A 2 1.13 43.32 -4.56
CA SER A 2 -0.23 42.78 -4.47
C SER A 2 -0.16 41.46 -3.69
N LEU A 3 -1.07 41.32 -2.75
CA LEU A 3 -0.99 40.48 -1.56
C LEU A 3 -0.87 38.98 -1.86
N GLY A 4 0.03 38.32 -1.14
CA GLY A 4 0.08 36.86 -1.06
C GLY A 4 -1.17 36.31 -0.38
N ARG A 5 -1.84 35.37 -1.05
CA ARG A 5 -2.88 34.55 -0.44
C ARG A 5 -2.18 33.50 0.42
N ALA A 6 -2.31 33.63 1.74
CA ALA A 6 -2.01 32.53 2.65
C ALA A 6 -3.06 31.44 2.45
N ALA A 7 -2.64 30.28 1.94
CA ALA A 7 -3.46 29.07 1.96
C ALA A 7 -3.49 28.55 3.41
N PHE A 8 -4.64 28.64 4.06
CA PHE A 8 -4.87 27.96 5.32
C PHE A 8 -4.94 26.45 5.05
N PHE A 9 -3.90 25.71 5.41
CA PHE A 9 -3.95 24.25 5.47
C PHE A 9 -4.61 23.84 6.78
N ARG A 10 -5.78 23.20 6.73
CA ARG A 10 -6.40 22.55 7.89
C ARG A 10 -5.98 21.08 7.88
N SER A 11 -5.11 20.67 8.81
CA SER A 11 -4.78 19.25 9.00
C SER A 11 -5.98 18.49 9.54
N HIS A 12 -6.43 17.43 8.87
CA HIS A 12 -7.48 16.56 9.38
C HIS A 12 -6.93 15.72 10.55
N ALA A 13 -7.73 15.57 11.61
CA ALA A 13 -7.33 14.76 12.75
C ALA A 13 -7.55 13.27 12.44
N LEU A 14 -6.62 12.40 12.89
CA LEU A 14 -6.73 10.95 12.72
C LEU A 14 -8.04 10.36 13.29
N GLN A 15 -8.68 11.07 14.22
CA GLN A 15 -9.93 10.67 14.88
C GLN A 15 -11.15 10.64 13.94
N GLU A 16 -11.09 11.27 12.76
CA GLU A 16 -12.20 11.30 11.78
C GLU A 16 -12.00 10.30 10.63
N THR A 17 -11.11 9.32 10.82
CA THR A 17 -10.73 8.37 9.78
C THR A 17 -11.63 7.12 9.84
N ILE A 18 -12.24 6.76 8.71
CA ILE A 18 -12.93 5.47 8.55
C ILE A 18 -11.95 4.50 7.91
N LEU A 19 -11.76 3.36 8.56
CA LEU A 19 -10.86 2.30 8.10
C LEU A 19 -11.65 1.21 7.39
N GLY A 20 -11.07 0.71 6.31
CA GLY A 20 -11.50 -0.49 5.60
C GLY A 20 -10.27 -1.16 5.00
N GLY A 21 -10.45 -2.28 4.30
CA GLY A 21 -9.32 -2.89 3.62
C GLY A 21 -9.53 -4.29 3.12
N TRP A 22 -8.50 -4.76 2.44
CA TRP A 22 -8.42 -6.10 1.87
C TRP A 22 -7.41 -6.93 2.66
N ILE A 23 -7.74 -8.20 2.89
CA ILE A 23 -6.84 -9.13 3.57
C ILE A 23 -6.83 -10.46 2.80
N GLN A 24 -5.64 -11.01 2.53
CA GLN A 24 -5.46 -12.30 1.86
C GLN A 24 -5.77 -13.51 2.76
N GLN A 25 -5.74 -13.33 4.08
CA GLN A 25 -5.92 -14.37 5.11
C GLN A 25 -6.99 -14.00 6.17
N LEU A 26 -8.06 -14.78 6.30
CA LEU A 26 -9.08 -14.68 7.35
C LEU A 26 -8.89 -15.67 8.51
N GLY A 27 -7.85 -16.51 8.49
CA GLY A 27 -7.60 -17.53 9.51
C GLY A 27 -7.76 -17.04 10.96
N PRO A 28 -7.92 -17.93 11.96
CA PRO A 28 -8.42 -17.64 13.32
C PRO A 28 -7.62 -16.58 14.11
N ARG A 29 -6.50 -16.11 13.56
CA ARG A 29 -5.66 -15.05 14.10
C ARG A 29 -6.01 -13.62 13.67
N CYS A 30 -6.81 -13.41 12.63
CA CYS A 30 -7.07 -12.05 12.11
C CYS A 30 -8.12 -11.28 12.91
N LEU A 31 -9.16 -11.97 13.41
CA LEU A 31 -10.22 -11.36 14.23
C LEU A 31 -10.07 -11.67 15.75
N HIS A 32 -9.36 -12.75 16.10
CA HIS A 32 -9.23 -13.23 17.49
C HIS A 32 -7.79 -13.63 17.87
N GLY A 33 -6.79 -13.30 17.04
CA GLY A 33 -5.40 -13.71 17.26
C GLY A 33 -4.53 -12.70 17.99
N PRO A 34 -3.23 -13.01 18.14
CA PRO A 34 -2.27 -12.27 18.95
C PRO A 34 -1.96 -10.84 18.45
N CYS A 35 -2.60 -10.37 17.35
CA CYS A 35 -2.71 -8.95 17.02
C CYS A 35 -3.45 -8.18 18.13
N CYS A 36 -4.40 -8.83 18.80
CA CYS A 36 -5.00 -8.38 20.06
C CYS A 36 -4.08 -8.79 21.23
N ARG A 37 -2.92 -8.17 21.38
CA ARG A 37 -2.24 -8.23 22.68
C ARG A 37 -3.16 -7.60 23.73
N PRO A 38 -3.20 -8.11 24.98
CA PRO A 38 -3.94 -7.45 26.05
C PRO A 38 -3.43 -6.01 26.19
N GLY A 39 -4.28 -5.02 25.88
CA GLY A 39 -3.98 -3.59 26.02
C GLY A 39 -4.05 -2.74 24.74
N ALA A 40 -4.19 -3.31 23.54
CA ALA A 40 -4.45 -2.55 22.31
C ALA A 40 -5.93 -2.72 21.89
N HIS A 41 -6.66 -1.61 21.77
CA HIS A 41 -8.08 -1.46 21.41
C HIS A 41 -8.66 -2.62 20.58
N SER A 42 -9.12 -3.69 21.24
CA SER A 42 -9.52 -4.94 20.59
C SER A 42 -10.98 -4.97 20.13
N GLU A 43 -11.82 -4.11 20.71
CA GLU A 43 -13.28 -4.17 20.49
C GLU A 43 -13.69 -3.61 19.12
N VAL A 44 -13.05 -2.53 18.65
CA VAL A 44 -13.39 -1.88 17.36
C VAL A 44 -12.93 -2.69 16.15
N LEU A 45 -11.80 -3.40 16.27
CA LEU A 45 -11.23 -4.20 15.18
C LEU A 45 -11.94 -5.55 14.99
N ALA A 46 -12.63 -6.05 16.02
CA ALA A 46 -13.33 -7.34 15.97
C ALA A 46 -14.58 -7.30 15.05
N GLU A 47 -15.17 -6.12 14.86
CA GLU A 47 -16.35 -5.94 14.01
C GLU A 47 -16.01 -5.71 12.53
N MET A 48 -14.73 -5.44 12.21
CA MET A 48 -14.30 -5.17 10.84
C MET A 48 -14.16 -6.48 10.05
N VAL A 49 -14.95 -6.65 9.00
CA VAL A 49 -14.81 -7.77 8.07
C VAL A 49 -13.97 -7.34 6.87
N PRO A 50 -12.76 -7.91 6.69
CA PRO A 50 -11.91 -7.58 5.56
C PRO A 50 -12.49 -8.03 4.21
N LEU A 51 -12.26 -7.24 3.17
CA LEU A 51 -12.59 -7.60 1.79
C LEU A 51 -11.63 -8.66 1.23
N LEU A 52 -12.08 -9.38 0.21
CA LEU A 52 -11.27 -10.37 -0.51
C LEU A 52 -10.11 -9.68 -1.23
N SER A 53 -8.89 -10.20 -1.14
CA SER A 53 -7.72 -9.59 -1.77
C SER A 53 -7.24 -10.35 -3.00
N ILE A 54 -6.43 -9.69 -3.81
CA ILE A 54 -5.66 -10.32 -4.89
C ILE A 54 -4.48 -11.10 -4.32
N TYR A 55 -4.15 -12.25 -4.89
CA TYR A 55 -2.95 -13.04 -4.55
C TYR A 55 -2.31 -13.63 -5.79
N TYR A 56 -1.06 -13.23 -6.07
CA TYR A 56 -0.20 -13.81 -7.12
C TYR A 56 0.98 -14.49 -6.42
N PRO A 57 1.04 -15.85 -6.43
CA PRO A 57 2.05 -16.59 -5.67
C PRO A 57 3.50 -16.19 -5.97
N ASP A 58 3.79 -15.86 -7.23
CA ASP A 58 5.16 -15.57 -7.69
C ASP A 58 5.74 -14.26 -7.12
N PHE A 59 4.91 -13.40 -6.53
CA PHE A 59 5.36 -12.13 -5.98
C PHE A 59 5.74 -12.18 -4.51
N ILE A 60 5.31 -13.20 -3.76
CA ILE A 60 5.62 -13.34 -2.33
C ILE A 60 6.24 -14.71 -2.02
N ALA A 61 6.82 -14.85 -0.83
CA ALA A 61 7.45 -16.11 -0.45
C ALA A 61 6.42 -17.28 -0.41
N ALA A 62 6.80 -18.43 -0.95
CA ALA A 62 5.95 -19.63 -1.05
C ALA A 62 5.39 -20.12 0.30
N ASN A 63 6.02 -19.77 1.42
CA ASN A 63 5.54 -20.10 2.76
C ASN A 63 4.25 -19.35 3.19
N GLN A 64 3.69 -18.52 2.32
CA GLN A 64 2.41 -17.84 2.51
C GLN A 64 1.23 -18.55 1.81
N GLU A 65 1.47 -19.58 0.99
CA GLU A 65 0.41 -20.25 0.22
C GLU A 65 -0.68 -20.84 1.12
N ASP A 66 -0.30 -21.57 2.18
CA ASP A 66 -1.22 -22.16 3.17
C ASP A 66 -2.07 -21.12 3.94
N ARG A 67 -1.77 -19.83 3.78
CA ARG A 67 -2.40 -18.74 4.51
C ARG A 67 -3.45 -18.00 3.70
N ALA A 68 -3.46 -18.15 2.38
CA ALA A 68 -4.26 -17.33 1.49
C ALA A 68 -5.66 -17.95 1.28
N ASP A 69 -6.61 -17.63 2.16
CA ASP A 69 -7.98 -18.19 2.16
C ASP A 69 -9.09 -17.16 1.87
N ASN A 70 -8.74 -15.88 1.68
CA ASN A 70 -9.69 -14.79 1.42
C ASN A 70 -9.37 -14.05 0.13
N LEU A 71 -9.59 -14.73 -1.00
CA LEU A 71 -9.05 -14.33 -2.29
C LEU A 71 -10.11 -14.03 -3.33
N ILE A 72 -9.87 -12.98 -4.11
CA ILE A 72 -10.55 -12.78 -5.39
C ILE A 72 -10.08 -13.91 -6.33
N PRO A 73 -10.99 -14.63 -7.02
CA PRO A 73 -10.59 -15.74 -7.89
C PRO A 73 -9.67 -15.30 -9.04
N GLY A 74 -8.52 -15.96 -9.16
CA GLY A 74 -7.51 -15.72 -10.20
C GLY A 74 -6.09 -15.65 -9.62
N SER A 75 -5.10 -16.12 -10.38
CA SER A 75 -3.70 -16.20 -9.92
C SER A 75 -2.73 -15.29 -10.68
N LYS A 76 -3.23 -14.50 -11.64
CA LYS A 76 -2.46 -13.57 -12.46
C LYS A 76 -3.17 -12.21 -12.59
N ALA A 77 -2.44 -11.20 -13.04
CA ALA A 77 -3.00 -9.89 -13.39
C ALA A 77 -4.20 -10.06 -14.33
N SER A 78 -5.24 -9.26 -14.13
CA SER A 78 -6.39 -9.25 -15.02
C SER A 78 -7.15 -7.95 -14.89
N THR A 79 -7.84 -7.56 -15.96
CA THR A 79 -8.80 -6.44 -15.91
C THR A 79 -9.90 -6.71 -14.89
N GLY A 80 -10.29 -7.97 -14.69
CA GLY A 80 -11.27 -8.35 -13.67
C GLY A 80 -10.83 -8.02 -12.25
N HIS A 81 -9.55 -8.22 -11.94
CA HIS A 81 -9.00 -7.84 -10.63
C HIS A 81 -8.96 -6.32 -10.45
N VAL A 82 -8.56 -5.56 -11.48
CA VAL A 82 -8.60 -4.09 -11.45
C VAL A 82 -10.03 -3.61 -11.18
N GLU A 83 -11.01 -4.09 -11.94
CA GLU A 83 -12.40 -3.64 -11.79
C GLU A 83 -13.03 -4.05 -10.45
N HIS A 84 -12.63 -5.19 -9.88
CA HIS A 84 -13.05 -5.59 -8.54
C HIS A 84 -12.58 -4.57 -7.49
N ILE A 85 -11.29 -4.23 -7.48
CA ILE A 85 -10.73 -3.25 -6.53
C ILE A 85 -11.34 -1.86 -6.75
N ARG A 86 -11.55 -1.45 -8.00
CA ARG A 86 -12.25 -0.20 -8.33
C ARG A 86 -13.66 -0.17 -7.76
N LYS A 87 -14.41 -1.28 -7.92
CA LYS A 87 -15.76 -1.42 -7.38
C LYS A 87 -15.75 -1.31 -5.86
N ASP A 88 -14.83 -2.01 -5.18
CA ASP A 88 -14.71 -1.95 -3.72
C ASP A 88 -14.46 -0.53 -3.22
N ILE A 89 -13.57 0.22 -3.90
CA ILE A 89 -13.30 1.62 -3.59
C ILE A 89 -14.57 2.48 -3.73
N ARG A 90 -15.32 2.32 -4.83
CA ARG A 90 -16.58 3.07 -5.06
C ARG A 90 -17.65 2.72 -4.03
N ASP A 91 -17.82 1.44 -3.75
CA ASP A 91 -18.83 0.95 -2.80
C ASP A 91 -18.51 1.44 -1.39
N PHE A 92 -17.25 1.37 -0.97
CA PHE A 92 -16.81 1.90 0.32
C PHE A 92 -17.02 3.42 0.40
N LYS A 93 -16.67 4.15 -0.66
CA LYS A 93 -16.89 5.60 -0.76
C LYS A 93 -18.37 5.95 -0.62
N ALA A 94 -19.25 5.22 -1.30
CA ALA A 94 -20.70 5.44 -1.28
C ALA A 94 -21.34 5.05 0.06
N ALA A 95 -20.99 3.88 0.61
CA ALA A 95 -21.56 3.36 1.85
C ALA A 95 -21.28 4.29 3.05
N HIS A 96 -20.16 5.00 3.03
CA HIS A 96 -19.75 5.90 4.10
C HIS A 96 -19.88 7.39 3.77
N ASN A 97 -20.39 7.72 2.57
CA ASN A 97 -20.53 9.09 2.06
C ASN A 97 -19.22 9.89 2.19
N LEU A 98 -18.16 9.38 1.56
CA LEU A 98 -16.80 9.90 1.63
C LEU A 98 -16.46 10.75 0.40
N ASP A 99 -15.76 11.86 0.59
CA ASP A 99 -15.31 12.72 -0.52
C ASP A 99 -14.02 12.21 -1.16
N LYS A 100 -13.09 11.75 -0.31
CA LYS A 100 -11.76 11.28 -0.66
C LYS A 100 -11.59 9.86 -0.17
N VAL A 101 -10.69 9.10 -0.80
CA VAL A 101 -10.23 7.78 -0.33
C VAL A 101 -8.71 7.75 -0.51
N ILE A 102 -8.00 7.22 0.48
CA ILE A 102 -6.56 6.97 0.39
C ILE A 102 -6.34 5.48 0.66
N VAL A 103 -5.62 4.83 -0.24
CA VAL A 103 -5.26 3.42 -0.15
C VAL A 103 -3.80 3.31 0.25
N GLN A 104 -3.52 2.52 1.29
CA GLN A 104 -2.17 2.31 1.79
C GLN A 104 -1.81 0.83 1.71
N TRP A 105 -0.76 0.52 0.95
CA TRP A 105 -0.21 -0.82 0.86
C TRP A 105 0.64 -1.12 2.08
N THR A 106 0.08 -1.84 3.05
CA THR A 106 0.80 -2.35 4.22
C THR A 106 0.92 -3.87 4.21
N ALA A 107 0.73 -4.49 3.04
CA ALA A 107 0.81 -5.93 2.86
C ALA A 107 2.26 -6.44 2.81
N ASN A 108 2.41 -7.74 2.57
CA ASN A 108 3.71 -8.37 2.45
C ASN A 108 4.60 -7.67 1.42
N THR A 109 5.91 -7.65 1.69
CA THR A 109 6.89 -7.21 0.70
C THR A 109 6.88 -8.16 -0.48
N GLU A 110 6.68 -7.61 -1.67
CA GLU A 110 6.76 -8.35 -2.91
C GLU A 110 8.20 -8.35 -3.45
N ARG A 111 8.53 -9.30 -4.33
CA ARG A 111 9.72 -9.16 -5.18
C ARG A 111 9.59 -7.92 -6.08
N TYR A 112 10.72 -7.44 -6.57
CA TYR A 112 10.70 -6.41 -7.60
C TYR A 112 10.16 -6.98 -8.92
N ALA A 113 9.36 -6.18 -9.61
CA ALA A 113 8.98 -6.43 -11.00
C ALA A 113 10.09 -5.91 -11.93
N GLU A 114 10.42 -6.66 -12.98
CA GLU A 114 11.33 -6.18 -14.02
C GLU A 114 10.67 -5.07 -14.84
N ILE A 115 11.43 -4.01 -15.14
CA ILE A 115 10.95 -2.93 -16.02
C ILE A 115 11.29 -3.33 -17.46
N LEU A 116 10.25 -3.64 -18.24
CA LEU A 116 10.36 -4.22 -19.57
C LEU A 116 9.71 -3.30 -20.61
N PRO A 117 10.44 -2.92 -21.68
CA PRO A 117 9.86 -2.19 -22.81
C PRO A 117 8.71 -2.97 -23.45
N GLY A 118 7.60 -2.28 -23.76
CA GLY A 118 6.40 -2.93 -24.31
C GLY A 118 5.49 -3.61 -23.28
N VAL A 119 5.84 -3.57 -21.99
CA VAL A 119 5.07 -4.24 -20.92
C VAL A 119 4.62 -3.25 -19.85
N ASN A 120 5.53 -2.57 -19.16
CA ASN A 120 5.21 -1.69 -18.02
C ASN A 120 5.92 -0.33 -18.10
N ASP A 121 6.42 -0.01 -19.29
CA ASP A 121 7.12 1.22 -19.64
C ASP A 121 6.19 2.40 -19.98
N THR A 122 4.97 2.12 -20.45
CA THR A 122 3.93 3.13 -20.75
C THR A 122 2.59 2.71 -20.16
N THR A 123 1.69 3.66 -20.03
CA THR A 123 0.31 3.45 -19.54
C THR A 123 -0.41 2.42 -20.41
N GLU A 124 -0.37 2.59 -21.73
CA GLU A 124 -1.04 1.70 -22.67
C GLU A 124 -0.51 0.27 -22.59
N ASN A 125 0.82 0.13 -22.52
CA ASN A 125 1.46 -1.18 -22.40
C ASN A 125 1.10 -1.84 -21.07
N LEU A 126 1.12 -1.09 -19.97
CA LEU A 126 0.79 -1.62 -18.65
C LEU A 126 -0.67 -2.09 -18.57
N LEU A 127 -1.62 -1.31 -19.09
CA LEU A 127 -3.03 -1.70 -19.13
C LEU A 127 -3.25 -2.96 -19.99
N LYS A 128 -2.51 -3.08 -21.11
CA LYS A 128 -2.51 -4.29 -21.94
C LYS A 128 -1.91 -5.48 -21.20
N ALA A 129 -0.76 -5.30 -20.54
CA ALA A 129 -0.08 -6.34 -19.77
C ALA A 129 -0.96 -6.85 -18.61
N ILE A 130 -1.72 -5.97 -17.97
CA ILE A 130 -2.74 -6.34 -16.98
C ILE A 130 -3.82 -7.22 -17.62
N ALA A 131 -4.37 -6.81 -18.76
CA ALA A 131 -5.43 -7.56 -19.45
C ALA A 131 -4.98 -8.96 -19.89
N GLU A 132 -3.71 -9.10 -20.25
CA GLU A 132 -3.09 -10.36 -20.71
C GLU A 132 -2.53 -11.21 -19.55
N GLY A 133 -2.51 -10.69 -18.32
CA GLY A 133 -2.00 -11.41 -17.15
C GLY A 133 -0.49 -11.62 -17.15
N HIS A 134 0.26 -10.61 -17.59
CA HIS A 134 1.71 -10.64 -17.65
C HIS A 134 2.35 -10.84 -16.27
N GLU A 135 3.43 -11.63 -16.21
CA GLU A 135 4.05 -12.09 -14.96
C GLU A 135 4.79 -10.99 -14.18
N GLU A 136 5.20 -9.93 -14.87
CA GLU A 136 5.81 -8.72 -14.28
C GLU A 136 4.80 -7.64 -13.87
N VAL A 137 3.54 -8.03 -13.67
CA VAL A 137 2.50 -7.16 -13.09
C VAL A 137 2.14 -7.69 -11.70
N SER A 138 2.61 -6.97 -10.67
CA SER A 138 2.39 -7.36 -9.28
C SER A 138 0.98 -7.05 -8.78
N PRO A 139 0.52 -7.69 -7.68
CA PRO A 139 -0.70 -7.28 -7.00
C PRO A 139 -0.67 -5.80 -6.60
N SER A 140 0.43 -5.30 -6.01
CA SER A 140 0.52 -3.88 -5.63
C SER A 140 0.35 -2.93 -6.82
N THR A 141 0.87 -3.28 -8.00
CA THR A 141 0.65 -2.52 -9.23
C THR A 141 -0.83 -2.52 -9.63
N VAL A 142 -1.52 -3.66 -9.54
CA VAL A 142 -2.97 -3.75 -9.81
C VAL A 142 -3.76 -2.84 -8.87
N PHE A 143 -3.43 -2.80 -7.57
CA PHE A 143 -4.07 -1.88 -6.63
C PHE A 143 -3.80 -0.41 -6.98
N ALA A 144 -2.55 -0.05 -7.30
CA ALA A 144 -2.22 1.32 -7.69
C ALA A 144 -3.00 1.76 -8.95
N ILE A 145 -3.06 0.91 -9.97
CA ILE A 145 -3.81 1.16 -11.21
C ILE A 145 -5.31 1.23 -10.97
N ALA A 146 -5.86 0.46 -10.03
CA ALA A 146 -7.27 0.56 -9.65
C ALA A 146 -7.58 1.89 -8.94
N CYS A 147 -6.66 2.41 -8.12
CA CYS A 147 -6.88 3.64 -7.36
C CYS A 147 -6.90 4.90 -8.24
N ILE A 148 -6.05 4.93 -9.27
CA ILE A 148 -5.80 6.14 -10.07
C ILE A 148 -7.08 6.67 -10.76
N PRO A 149 -7.85 5.88 -11.52
CA PRO A 149 -9.09 6.34 -12.16
C PRO A 149 -10.21 6.69 -11.19
N GLU A 150 -10.16 6.17 -9.96
CA GLU A 150 -11.13 6.51 -8.90
C GLU A 150 -10.76 7.81 -8.16
N GLY A 151 -9.68 8.49 -8.58
CA GLY A 151 -9.16 9.68 -7.90
C GLY A 151 -8.69 9.40 -6.46
N SER A 152 -8.40 8.13 -6.16
CA SER A 152 -7.99 7.69 -4.83
C SER A 152 -6.47 7.68 -4.74
N SER A 153 -5.90 8.35 -3.75
CA SER A 153 -4.44 8.40 -3.62
C SER A 153 -3.90 7.04 -3.16
N PHE A 154 -2.78 6.58 -3.71
CA PHE A 154 -2.17 5.30 -3.34
C PHE A 154 -0.80 5.49 -2.70
N ILE A 155 -0.59 4.88 -1.54
CA ILE A 155 0.65 4.98 -0.77
C ILE A 155 1.28 3.59 -0.63
N ASN A 156 2.47 3.40 -1.19
CA ASN A 156 3.26 2.19 -1.00
C ASN A 156 4.11 2.29 0.28
N CYS A 157 3.81 1.45 1.28
CA CYS A 157 4.56 1.40 2.53
C CYS A 157 5.55 0.24 2.60
N SER A 158 5.70 -0.52 1.53
CA SER A 158 6.64 -1.64 1.40
C SER A 158 7.72 -1.32 0.35
N PRO A 159 8.86 -2.02 0.33
CA PRO A 159 10.02 -1.60 -0.45
C PRO A 159 10.01 -2.02 -1.93
N GLN A 160 8.98 -2.74 -2.41
CA GLN A 160 8.90 -3.15 -3.81
C GLN A 160 8.63 -1.95 -4.75
N ASN A 161 9.00 -2.09 -6.03
CA ASN A 161 8.85 -1.06 -7.06
C ASN A 161 7.44 -1.04 -7.70
N THR A 162 6.40 -0.81 -6.89
CA THR A 162 5.01 -0.73 -7.36
C THR A 162 4.80 0.33 -8.45
N PHE A 163 5.53 1.45 -8.37
CA PHE A 163 5.40 2.58 -9.30
C PHE A 163 6.28 2.40 -10.55
N VAL A 164 5.93 1.41 -11.37
CA VAL A 164 6.53 1.23 -12.71
C VAL A 164 6.22 2.43 -13.61
N PRO A 165 7.00 2.71 -14.67
CA PRO A 165 6.83 3.91 -15.50
C PRO A 165 5.40 4.11 -16.02
N GLY A 166 4.74 3.04 -16.50
CA GLY A 166 3.35 3.12 -16.94
C GLY A 166 2.34 3.47 -15.85
N ALA A 167 2.62 3.14 -14.58
CA ALA A 167 1.77 3.53 -13.46
C ALA A 167 1.95 5.00 -13.08
N ILE A 168 3.19 5.50 -13.15
CA ILE A 168 3.50 6.92 -12.94
C ILE A 168 2.82 7.77 -14.00
N GLU A 169 2.96 7.39 -15.27
CA GLU A 169 2.33 8.10 -16.39
C GLU A 169 0.80 8.12 -16.25
N LEU A 170 0.16 6.99 -15.91
CA LEU A 170 -1.29 6.96 -15.68
C LEU A 170 -1.71 7.91 -14.55
N SER A 171 -0.91 7.97 -13.48
CA SER A 171 -1.14 8.87 -12.34
C SER A 171 -1.06 10.33 -12.75
N GLU A 172 -0.08 10.70 -13.58
CA GLU A 172 0.08 12.05 -14.12
C GLU A 172 -1.09 12.44 -15.03
N GLN A 173 -1.55 11.51 -15.89
CA GLN A 173 -2.70 11.73 -16.76
C GLN A 173 -4.00 12.00 -15.98
N HIS A 174 -4.19 11.35 -14.84
CA HIS A 174 -5.40 11.50 -14.00
C HIS A 174 -5.28 12.57 -12.92
N GLY A 175 -4.07 13.08 -12.66
CA GLY A 175 -3.81 14.02 -11.57
C GLY A 175 -4.00 13.41 -10.18
N THR A 176 -3.86 12.09 -10.05
CA THR A 176 -3.97 11.37 -8.79
C THR A 176 -2.62 11.28 -8.10
N PHE A 177 -2.59 11.28 -6.75
CA PHE A 177 -1.34 11.15 -6.00
C PHE A 177 -0.96 9.69 -5.77
N ILE A 178 0.29 9.37 -6.10
CA ILE A 178 0.98 8.16 -5.68
C ILE A 178 2.20 8.54 -4.83
N GLY A 179 2.56 7.72 -3.84
CA GLY A 179 3.69 8.03 -2.96
C GLY A 179 4.24 6.80 -2.22
N GLY A 180 5.51 6.84 -1.85
CA GLY A 180 6.28 5.71 -1.33
C GLY A 180 7.78 5.94 -1.56
N ASP A 181 8.66 4.94 -1.54
CA ASP A 181 8.50 3.52 -1.22
C ASP A 181 9.13 3.21 0.15
N ASP A 182 8.59 2.23 0.87
CA ASP A 182 9.00 1.83 2.23
C ASP A 182 8.77 2.89 3.34
N VAL A 183 8.14 2.47 4.43
CA VAL A 183 7.95 3.36 5.58
C VAL A 183 9.27 3.57 6.30
N LYS A 184 9.71 4.83 6.35
CA LYS A 184 10.87 5.24 7.14
C LYS A 184 10.58 5.17 8.64
N SER A 185 10.77 4.00 9.23
CA SER A 185 10.54 3.71 10.64
C SER A 185 11.83 3.69 11.48
N GLY A 186 11.68 3.38 12.78
CA GLY A 186 12.69 3.37 13.86
C GLY A 186 14.16 3.53 13.45
N GLN A 187 14.77 2.44 12.94
CA GLN A 187 16.20 2.42 12.64
C GLN A 187 16.60 3.36 11.50
N THR A 188 15.90 3.33 10.37
CA THR A 188 16.22 4.17 9.20
C THR A 188 15.96 5.65 9.49
N LYS A 189 14.92 5.97 10.27
CA LYS A 189 14.64 7.34 10.72
C LYS A 189 15.78 7.90 11.58
N MET A 190 16.20 7.14 12.60
CA MET A 190 17.30 7.53 13.48
C MET A 190 18.63 7.62 12.71
N LYS A 191 18.91 6.64 11.84
CA LYS A 191 20.13 6.61 11.03
C LYS A 191 20.24 7.87 10.17
N SER A 192 19.19 8.26 9.46
CA SER A 192 19.26 9.46 8.62
C SER A 192 19.50 10.73 9.43
N ALA A 193 18.84 10.90 10.57
CA ALA A 193 19.07 12.06 11.43
C ALA A 193 20.50 12.10 12.00
N LEU A 194 21.03 10.94 12.42
CA LEU A 194 22.36 10.83 12.98
C LEU A 194 23.46 11.05 11.93
N VAL A 195 23.30 10.48 10.74
CA VAL A 195 24.24 10.66 9.62
C VAL A 195 24.29 12.12 9.21
N ASP A 196 23.13 12.77 9.06
CA ASP A 196 23.04 14.18 8.72
C ASP A 196 23.71 15.07 9.79
N PHE A 197 23.43 14.81 11.07
CA PHE A 197 24.09 15.52 12.17
C PHE A 197 25.62 15.38 12.14
N LEU A 198 26.14 14.16 11.96
CA LEU A 198 27.59 13.90 11.99
C LEU A 198 28.31 14.58 10.80
N ILE A 199 27.71 14.54 9.61
CA ILE A 199 28.27 15.22 8.43
C ILE A 199 28.27 16.74 8.64
N ASN A 200 27.17 17.31 9.15
CA ASN A 200 27.06 18.75 9.40
C ASN A 200 27.98 19.23 10.54
N ALA A 201 28.37 18.33 11.46
CA ALA A 201 29.39 18.59 12.47
C ALA A 201 30.84 18.51 11.91
N GLY A 202 31.03 18.26 10.61
CA GLY A 202 32.34 18.11 9.97
C GLY A 202 32.99 16.74 10.20
N ILE A 203 32.23 15.76 10.69
CA ILE A 203 32.74 14.42 10.99
C ILE A 203 32.57 13.53 9.76
N LYS A 204 33.69 13.07 9.19
CA LYS A 204 33.68 12.14 8.06
C LYS A 204 33.38 10.72 8.52
N LEU A 205 32.22 10.21 8.13
CA LEU A 205 31.85 8.81 8.33
C LEU A 205 32.65 7.91 7.37
N THR A 206 33.33 6.90 7.91
CA THR A 206 34.12 5.93 7.12
C THR A 206 33.42 4.58 6.96
N SER A 207 32.52 4.21 7.87
CA SER A 207 31.73 2.98 7.80
C SER A 207 30.45 3.11 8.63
N ILE A 208 29.36 2.48 8.15
CA ILE A 208 28.09 2.35 8.87
C ILE A 208 27.64 0.90 8.76
N ALA A 209 27.86 0.12 9.81
CA ALA A 209 27.29 -1.22 9.93
C ALA A 209 25.91 -1.12 10.59
N SER A 210 24.92 -1.86 10.10
CA SER A 210 23.59 -1.90 10.70
C SER A 210 23.05 -3.30 10.68
N TYR A 211 22.82 -3.84 11.87
CA TYR A 211 22.24 -5.14 12.08
C TYR A 211 20.81 -4.95 12.55
N ASN A 212 19.89 -5.69 11.94
CA ASN A 212 18.52 -5.79 12.39
C ASN A 212 18.19 -7.27 12.61
N PRO A 213 18.34 -7.80 13.84
CA PRO A 213 17.88 -9.14 14.14
C PRO A 213 16.35 -9.11 14.14
N ALA A 214 15.73 -9.39 13.00
CA ALA A 214 14.29 -9.49 12.86
C ALA A 214 13.75 -10.78 13.52
N SER A 215 13.93 -10.93 14.83
CA SER A 215 13.38 -12.04 15.63
C SER A 215 12.07 -11.68 16.33
N SER A 216 11.59 -10.43 16.18
CA SER A 216 10.42 -9.90 16.90
C SER A 216 9.42 -9.14 16.02
N LEU A 217 9.51 -9.26 14.69
CA LEU A 217 8.27 -9.15 13.93
C LEU A 217 7.34 -10.21 14.55
N PRO A 218 6.12 -9.87 15.01
CA PRO A 218 5.08 -10.88 15.01
C PRO A 218 5.18 -11.53 13.62
N ARG A 219 5.00 -12.84 13.50
CA ARG A 219 4.58 -13.37 12.20
C ARG A 219 3.25 -12.70 11.92
N LEU A 220 3.29 -11.44 11.44
CA LEU A 220 2.12 -10.66 11.12
C LEU A 220 1.40 -11.56 10.11
N PRO A 221 0.11 -11.84 10.33
CA PRO A 221 -0.68 -12.50 9.30
C PRO A 221 -0.46 -11.71 8.01
N ALA A 222 -0.36 -12.40 6.87
CA ALA A 222 -0.03 -11.78 5.60
C ALA A 222 -0.90 -10.53 5.40
N THR A 223 -0.25 -9.36 5.42
CA THR A 223 -0.82 -8.15 6.04
C THR A 223 -1.85 -7.45 5.16
N THR A 224 -2.82 -6.86 5.83
CA THR A 224 -3.87 -5.94 5.37
C THR A 224 -3.37 -4.86 4.41
N THR A 225 -4.09 -4.65 3.29
CA THR A 225 -4.09 -3.36 2.58
C THR A 225 -5.09 -2.47 3.30
N LEU A 226 -4.59 -1.46 4.03
CA LEU A 226 -5.42 -0.55 4.81
C LEU A 226 -5.86 0.61 3.91
N ALA A 227 -7.14 0.66 3.56
CA ALA A 227 -7.73 1.89 3.03
C ALA A 227 -7.95 2.84 4.23
N THR A 228 -7.11 3.86 4.33
CA THR A 228 -7.19 4.86 5.40
C THR A 228 -7.88 6.09 4.84
N THR A 229 -9.16 6.29 5.16
CA THR A 229 -9.91 7.39 4.56
C THR A 229 -10.30 8.45 5.57
N THR A 230 -9.93 9.71 5.29
CA THR A 230 -10.32 10.87 6.10
C THR A 230 -11.72 11.37 5.68
N ALA A 231 -12.63 11.53 6.64
CA ALA A 231 -14.00 11.98 6.40
C ALA A 231 -14.22 13.49 6.65
N ARG A 232 -15.11 14.05 5.80
CA ARG A 232 -15.90 15.31 5.79
C ARG A 232 -15.20 16.69 5.73
N THR A 233 -15.54 17.40 4.67
CA THR A 233 -16.06 18.79 4.73
C THR A 233 -17.48 18.82 4.21
#